data_AF-A0A4Q7Y3X1-F1
#
_entry.id   AF-A0A4Q7Y3X1-F1
#
_cell.length_a   1.000
_cell.length_b   1.000
_cell.length_c   1.000
_cell.angle_alpha   90.00
_cell.angle_beta   90.00
_cell.angle_gamma   90.00
#
_symmetry.space_group_name_H-M   'P 1'
#
loop_
_entity.id
_entity.type
_entity.pdbx_description
1 polymer ?
#
loop_
_entity_poly.entity_id
_entity_poly.type
_entity_poly.pdbx_seq_one_letter_code
_entity_poly.pdbx_strand_id
1 'polypeptide(L)'
;MNLLAHGVGSRTDLPIPLGLALYGAGAAILISFAALLLFWRTPKLGGPGSGRPLPAAVQATVDSPVLRRALQAVALALLVLVTAAALAGPGETSRNLAPWALYVTFWVGLVPAGLLLGPVWRVANPLRLLHRLLRAAAPAAPGAARLPALGLWPAAASLLVFLWFELVYPDRAEPGTVAAFLIGWAVVHTGLALWFGEGWFARGDGFEVYSTLIARLSLWARRADGRLVLRNPLATATATPETPGLAAVVVVLLGSTAFDGLSRTAWWQTGPGAANDALSGTLGLVAMVALVAVLYLLGTWLSGRLAGQPLRVQPRRYAATVVPIALGYTIAHYFSLLVLDGQTTWILASNPFGVAGVDLFGTYDDVVDLRAVDPDTIAYVQVGGVVAGHVAGVTLAHERALRSERHARASDQLPLVVVMVLFTVGGLGLLFGF
;
A
#
# COMPACT_ATOMS: atom_id res chain seq x y z
N MET A 1 -17.93 -21.47 -24.95
CA MET A 1 -17.46 -20.07 -24.97
C MET A 1 -17.03 -19.74 -23.55
N ASN A 2 -15.78 -20.03 -23.23
CA ASN A 2 -15.26 -19.90 -21.87
C ASN A 2 -14.81 -18.46 -21.68
N LEU A 3 -15.64 -17.67 -20.99
CA LEU A 3 -15.20 -16.42 -20.37
C LEU A 3 -14.19 -16.79 -19.28
N LEU A 4 -12.92 -16.85 -19.67
CA LEU A 4 -11.81 -16.92 -18.72
C LEU A 4 -11.88 -15.66 -17.87
N ALA A 5 -12.19 -15.84 -16.59
CA ALA A 5 -12.20 -14.82 -15.56
C ALA A 5 -10.75 -14.33 -15.31
N HIS A 6 -10.18 -13.64 -16.30
CA HIS A 6 -9.03 -12.77 -16.10
C HIS A 6 -9.41 -11.73 -15.05
N GLY A 7 -8.49 -11.50 -14.11
CA GLY A 7 -8.70 -10.73 -12.89
C GLY A 7 -9.59 -9.52 -13.10
N VAL A 8 -10.76 -9.58 -12.46
CA VAL A 8 -11.62 -8.48 -12.06
C VAL A 8 -11.27 -7.15 -12.75
N GLY A 9 -11.92 -6.92 -13.88
CA GLY A 9 -11.61 -5.83 -14.80
C GLY A 9 -11.88 -4.47 -14.18
N SER A 10 -10.82 -3.70 -13.95
CA SER A 10 -10.91 -2.25 -14.05
C SER A 10 -11.39 -1.91 -15.45
N ARG A 11 -12.48 -1.13 -15.60
CA ARG A 11 -12.87 -0.58 -16.90
C ARG A 11 -11.74 0.31 -17.40
N THR A 12 -11.02 -0.13 -18.42
CA THR A 12 -9.99 0.66 -19.12
C THR A 12 -10.61 1.76 -19.98
N ASP A 13 -11.91 1.66 -20.28
CA ASP A 13 -12.68 2.65 -21.02
C ASP A 13 -13.13 3.80 -20.10
N LEU A 14 -12.17 4.56 -19.59
CA LEU A 14 -12.47 5.77 -18.83
C LEU A 14 -13.00 6.86 -19.78
N PRO A 15 -14.05 7.60 -19.39
CA PRO A 15 -14.67 8.67 -20.20
C PRO A 15 -13.77 9.92 -20.40
N ILE A 16 -12.51 9.88 -19.94
CA ILE A 16 -11.56 10.98 -20.05
C ILE A 16 -10.63 10.71 -21.24
N PRO A 17 -10.53 11.61 -22.23
CA PRO A 17 -9.57 11.45 -23.31
C PRO A 17 -8.14 11.35 -22.78
N LEU A 18 -7.43 10.27 -23.14
CA LEU A 18 -6.08 9.98 -22.64
C LEU A 18 -5.14 11.19 -22.79
N GLY A 19 -5.12 11.84 -23.95
CA GLY A 19 -4.28 13.01 -24.18
C GLY A 19 -4.54 14.12 -23.16
N LEU A 20 -5.81 14.42 -22.86
CA LEU A 20 -6.17 15.43 -21.86
C LEU A 20 -5.74 15.02 -20.45
N ALA A 21 -5.88 13.75 -20.09
CA ALA A 21 -5.41 13.24 -18.81
C ALA A 21 -3.88 13.37 -18.66
N LEU A 22 -3.11 12.97 -19.69
CA LEU A 22 -1.64 13.03 -19.67
C LEU A 22 -1.12 14.47 -19.64
N TYR A 23 -1.61 15.34 -20.53
CA TYR A 23 -1.20 16.75 -20.56
C TYR A 23 -1.64 17.48 -19.29
N GLY A 24 -2.86 17.25 -18.82
CA GLY A 24 -3.40 17.86 -17.61
C GLY A 24 -2.61 17.46 -16.37
N ALA A 25 -2.30 16.17 -16.20
CA ALA A 25 -1.52 15.69 -15.06
C ALA A 25 -0.06 16.17 -15.10
N GLY A 26 0.58 16.14 -16.28
CA GLY A 26 1.92 16.70 -16.45
C GLY A 26 1.98 18.19 -16.13
N ALA A 27 1.02 18.97 -16.65
CA ALA A 27 0.90 20.39 -16.36
C ALA A 27 0.64 20.65 -14.86
N ALA A 28 -0.24 19.88 -14.22
CA ALA A 28 -0.53 20.02 -12.79
C ALA A 28 0.73 19.89 -11.93
N ILE A 29 1.62 18.96 -12.26
CA ILE A 29 2.88 18.76 -11.53
C ILE A 29 3.86 19.89 -11.78
N LEU A 30 4.05 20.29 -13.03
CA LEU A 30 4.97 21.38 -13.38
C LEU A 30 4.51 22.71 -12.78
N ILE A 31 3.22 23.02 -12.86
CA ILE A 31 2.63 24.24 -12.28
C ILE A 31 2.72 24.18 -10.75
N SER A 32 2.41 23.04 -10.12
CA SER A 32 2.55 22.89 -8.66
C SER A 32 3.99 23.09 -8.21
N PHE A 33 4.96 22.52 -8.93
CA PHE A 33 6.37 22.70 -8.62
C PHE A 33 6.81 24.16 -8.78
N ALA A 34 6.40 24.83 -9.87
CA ALA A 34 6.67 26.26 -10.07
C ALA A 34 6.07 27.11 -8.94
N ALA A 35 4.82 26.84 -8.53
CA ALA A 35 4.18 27.52 -7.41
C ALA A 35 4.93 27.30 -6.09
N LEU A 36 5.40 26.08 -5.81
CA LEU A 36 6.21 25.78 -4.64
C LEU A 36 7.52 26.58 -4.64
N LEU A 37 8.25 26.59 -5.76
CA LEU A 37 9.49 27.38 -5.89
C LEU A 37 9.27 28.88 -5.66
N LEU A 38 8.16 29.43 -6.16
CA LEU A 38 7.89 30.87 -6.09
C LEU A 38 7.41 31.30 -4.69
N PHE A 39 6.51 30.51 -4.07
CA PHE A 39 5.76 30.92 -2.89
C PHE A 39 6.11 30.16 -1.60
N TRP A 40 6.85 29.04 -1.68
CA TRP A 40 7.21 28.19 -0.55
C TRP A 40 8.73 28.20 -0.30
N ARG A 41 9.31 29.36 -0.02
CA ARG A 41 10.78 29.52 0.06
C ARG A 41 11.44 29.06 1.36
N THR A 42 10.63 28.75 2.39
CA THR A 42 11.09 28.27 3.69
C THR A 42 10.29 27.04 4.09
N PRO A 43 10.82 26.12 4.90
CA PRO A 43 10.03 25.01 5.44
C PRO A 43 8.77 25.53 6.14
N LYS A 44 7.58 25.11 5.69
CA LYS A 44 6.28 25.52 6.27
C LYS A 44 5.55 24.35 6.93
N LEU A 45 5.89 23.11 6.62
CA LEU A 45 5.29 21.97 7.30
C LEU A 45 5.81 21.92 8.75
N GLY A 46 4.92 21.63 9.69
CA GLY A 46 5.28 21.54 11.10
C GLY A 46 6.34 20.45 11.37
N GLY A 47 7.10 20.62 12.45
CA GLY A 47 8.05 19.61 12.93
C GLY A 47 7.38 18.45 13.70
N PRO A 48 8.18 17.51 14.23
CA PRO A 48 7.68 16.35 14.99
C PRO A 48 6.87 16.70 16.26
N GLY A 49 6.99 17.93 16.77
CA GLY A 49 6.21 18.45 17.90
C GLY A 49 4.87 19.09 17.52
N SER A 50 4.57 19.26 16.23
CA SER A 50 3.36 19.95 15.76
C SER A 50 2.06 19.15 15.97
N GLY A 51 0.91 19.77 15.71
CA GLY A 51 -0.43 19.17 15.82
C GLY A 51 -1.22 19.69 17.02
N ARG A 52 -2.52 19.38 17.09
CA ARG A 52 -3.39 19.74 18.22
C ARG A 52 -3.63 18.52 19.10
N PRO A 53 -3.33 18.58 20.41
CA PRO A 53 -3.50 17.42 21.29
C PRO A 53 -4.98 17.06 21.44
N LEU A 54 -5.27 15.77 21.44
CA LEU A 54 -6.61 15.27 21.70
C LEU A 54 -6.88 15.13 23.21
N PRO A 55 -8.17 15.08 23.61
CA PRO A 55 -8.53 14.84 25.01
C PRO A 55 -7.88 13.56 25.55
N ALA A 56 -7.46 13.59 26.81
CA ALA A 56 -6.79 12.45 27.45
C ALA A 56 -7.65 11.17 27.44
N ALA A 57 -8.98 11.32 27.52
CA ALA A 57 -9.92 10.20 27.42
C ALA A 57 -9.83 9.47 26.07
N VAL A 58 -9.75 10.19 24.95
CA VAL A 58 -9.60 9.61 23.61
C VAL A 58 -8.30 8.83 23.51
N GLN A 59 -7.20 9.42 24.00
CA GLN A 59 -5.91 8.76 24.03
C GLN A 59 -5.94 7.50 24.92
N ALA A 60 -6.55 7.56 26.11
CA ALA A 60 -6.66 6.43 27.02
C ALA A 60 -7.45 5.26 26.40
N THR A 61 -8.54 5.56 25.68
CA THR A 61 -9.32 4.54 24.95
C THR A 61 -8.48 3.89 23.85
N VAL A 62 -7.80 4.68 23.01
CA VAL A 62 -6.96 4.18 21.91
C VAL A 62 -5.75 3.39 22.43
N ASP A 63 -5.17 3.80 23.55
CA ASP A 63 -4.03 3.13 24.18
C ASP A 63 -4.43 1.91 25.04
N SER A 64 -5.73 1.69 25.22
CA SER A 64 -6.26 0.61 26.06
C SER A 64 -5.72 -0.76 25.63
N PRO A 65 -5.04 -1.49 26.54
CA PRO A 65 -4.58 -2.85 26.25
C PRO A 65 -5.76 -3.80 26.02
N VAL A 66 -6.92 -3.55 26.64
CA VAL A 66 -8.14 -4.35 26.47
C VAL A 66 -8.67 -4.19 25.06
N LEU A 67 -8.83 -2.94 24.58
CA LEU A 67 -9.27 -2.67 23.21
C LEU A 67 -8.33 -3.31 22.20
N ARG A 68 -7.01 -3.14 22.38
CA ARG A 68 -6.01 -3.74 21.49
C ARG A 68 -6.11 -5.28 21.46
N ARG A 69 -6.27 -5.93 22.61
CA ARG A 69 -6.42 -7.40 22.68
C ARG A 69 -7.73 -7.86 22.05
N ALA A 70 -8.82 -7.13 22.27
CA ALA A 70 -10.12 -7.43 21.68
C ALA A 70 -10.05 -7.35 20.14
N LEU A 71 -9.48 -6.27 19.59
CA LEU A 71 -9.29 -6.12 18.15
C LEU A 71 -8.42 -7.23 17.55
N GLN A 72 -7.34 -7.62 18.25
CA GLN A 72 -6.48 -8.72 17.81
C GLN A 72 -7.18 -10.08 17.88
N ALA A 73 -8.02 -10.31 18.89
CA ALA A 73 -8.80 -11.53 19.02
C ALA A 73 -9.86 -11.63 17.90
N VAL A 74 -10.55 -10.53 17.60
CA VAL A 74 -11.49 -10.45 16.47
C VAL A 74 -10.77 -10.68 15.14
N ALA A 75 -9.64 -10.01 14.90
CA ALA A 75 -8.85 -10.21 13.69
C ALA A 75 -8.34 -11.66 13.57
N LEU A 76 -7.98 -12.30 14.69
CA LEU A 76 -7.55 -13.70 14.69
C LEU A 76 -8.72 -14.64 14.39
N ALA A 77 -9.89 -14.40 14.96
CA ALA A 77 -11.10 -15.17 14.65
C ALA A 77 -11.48 -15.04 13.18
N LEU A 78 -11.42 -13.83 12.61
CA LEU A 78 -11.66 -13.59 11.19
C LEU A 78 -10.61 -14.29 10.31
N LEU A 79 -9.32 -14.24 10.67
CA LEU A 79 -8.27 -14.97 9.95
C LEU A 79 -8.53 -16.48 9.94
N VAL A 80 -8.92 -17.05 11.09
CA VAL A 80 -9.28 -18.47 11.19
C VAL A 80 -10.51 -18.79 10.36
N LEU A 81 -11.57 -17.98 10.44
CA LEU A 81 -12.79 -18.15 9.64
C LEU A 81 -12.49 -18.13 8.14
N VAL A 82 -11.75 -17.13 7.67
CA VAL A 82 -11.39 -16.98 6.26
C VAL A 82 -10.53 -18.15 5.79
N THR A 83 -9.56 -18.59 6.60
CA THR A 83 -8.72 -19.75 6.27
C THR A 83 -9.54 -21.05 6.26
N ALA A 84 -10.49 -21.21 7.19
CA ALA A 84 -11.38 -22.35 7.22
C ALA A 84 -12.33 -22.36 6.01
N ALA A 85 -12.90 -21.21 5.63
CA ALA A 85 -13.72 -21.06 4.43
C ALA A 85 -12.92 -21.38 3.15
N ALA A 86 -11.65 -21.01 3.12
CA ALA A 86 -10.75 -21.36 2.01
C ALA A 86 -10.55 -22.88 1.87
N LEU A 87 -10.46 -23.61 2.98
CA LEU A 87 -10.20 -25.06 3.01
C LEU A 87 -11.46 -25.93 2.90
N ALA A 88 -12.57 -25.48 3.50
CA ALA A 88 -13.78 -26.28 3.67
C ALA A 88 -15.02 -25.69 2.98
N GLY A 89 -14.93 -24.47 2.45
CA GLY A 89 -16.00 -23.85 1.65
C GLY A 89 -16.02 -24.33 0.19
N PRO A 90 -16.82 -23.68 -0.68
CA PRO A 90 -16.91 -24.03 -2.09
C PRO A 90 -15.55 -23.98 -2.80
N GLY A 91 -15.28 -24.93 -3.69
CA GLY A 91 -14.02 -24.97 -4.46
C GLY A 91 -13.91 -23.89 -5.55
N GLU A 92 -15.04 -23.29 -5.94
CA GLU A 92 -15.11 -22.24 -6.95
C GLU A 92 -14.83 -20.85 -6.33
N THR A 93 -13.86 -20.11 -6.89
CA THR A 93 -13.48 -18.76 -6.42
C THR A 93 -14.65 -17.78 -6.33
N SER A 94 -15.59 -17.82 -7.28
CA SER A 94 -16.76 -16.94 -7.30
C SER A 94 -17.72 -17.17 -6.12
N ARG A 95 -17.63 -18.34 -5.48
CA ARG A 95 -18.50 -18.74 -4.36
C ARG A 95 -17.75 -18.92 -3.04
N ASN A 96 -16.42 -18.78 -3.05
CA ASN A 96 -15.59 -18.91 -1.86
C ASN A 96 -15.27 -17.55 -1.27
N LEU A 97 -15.52 -17.34 0.02
CA LEU A 97 -15.28 -16.07 0.70
C LEU A 97 -13.79 -15.65 0.69
N ALA A 98 -12.86 -16.60 0.76
CA ALA A 98 -11.50 -16.32 1.16
C ALA A 98 -10.68 -15.46 0.20
N PRO A 99 -10.71 -15.69 -1.14
CA PRO A 99 -10.01 -14.84 -2.09
C PRO A 99 -10.48 -13.38 -2.01
N TRP A 100 -11.78 -13.13 -1.92
CA TRP A 100 -12.35 -11.79 -1.82
C TRP A 100 -12.02 -11.11 -0.48
N ALA A 101 -12.08 -11.87 0.62
CA ALA A 101 -11.70 -11.37 1.93
C ALA A 101 -10.22 -10.96 2.00
N LEU A 102 -9.30 -11.75 1.42
CA LEU A 102 -7.87 -11.45 1.39
C LEU A 102 -7.55 -10.26 0.47
N TYR A 103 -7.94 -10.33 -0.80
CA TYR A 103 -7.52 -9.36 -1.81
C TYR A 103 -8.32 -8.06 -1.75
N VAL A 104 -9.64 -8.14 -1.59
CA VAL A 104 -10.49 -6.94 -1.66
C VAL A 104 -10.67 -6.33 -0.27
N THR A 105 -11.19 -7.11 0.69
CA THR A 105 -11.51 -6.54 2.00
C THR A 105 -10.27 -6.23 2.82
N PHE A 106 -9.31 -7.15 2.89
CA PHE A 106 -8.11 -6.95 3.69
C PHE A 106 -7.07 -6.08 2.98
N TRP A 107 -6.53 -6.53 1.84
CA TRP A 107 -5.42 -5.83 1.18
C TRP A 107 -5.82 -4.41 0.72
N VAL A 108 -6.90 -4.28 -0.06
CA VAL A 108 -7.36 -2.96 -0.50
C VAL A 108 -7.99 -2.16 0.64
N GLY A 109 -8.84 -2.78 1.45
CA GLY A 109 -9.51 -2.10 2.58
C GLY A 109 -8.54 -1.55 3.64
N LEU A 110 -7.32 -2.06 3.71
CA LEU A 110 -6.28 -1.54 4.59
C LEU A 110 -5.92 -0.08 4.29
N VAL A 111 -6.11 0.36 3.05
CA VAL A 111 -5.78 1.71 2.58
C VAL A 111 -6.69 2.77 3.17
N PRO A 112 -8.02 2.74 2.93
CA PRO A 112 -8.93 3.69 3.56
C PRO A 112 -8.91 3.55 5.08
N ALA A 113 -8.81 2.33 5.63
CA ALA A 113 -8.70 2.14 7.07
C ALA A 113 -7.43 2.82 7.64
N GLY A 114 -6.30 2.73 6.95
CA GLY A 114 -5.05 3.39 7.30
C GLY A 114 -5.15 4.92 7.28
N LEU A 115 -5.79 5.48 6.26
CA LEU A 115 -5.99 6.93 6.11
C LEU A 115 -6.97 7.50 7.15
N LEU A 116 -8.06 6.79 7.42
CA LEU A 116 -9.14 7.27 8.26
C LEU A 116 -8.89 7.00 9.75
N LEU A 117 -8.22 5.91 10.11
CA LEU A 117 -8.08 5.46 11.50
C LEU A 117 -6.62 5.43 12.00
N GLY A 118 -5.65 5.76 11.13
CA GLY A 118 -4.23 5.66 11.45
C GLY A 118 -3.72 4.21 11.31
N PRO A 119 -2.69 3.78 12.06
CA PRO A 119 -2.01 2.51 11.84
C PRO A 119 -2.83 1.32 12.40
N VAL A 120 -4.01 1.07 11.83
CA VAL A 120 -5.00 0.10 12.31
C VAL A 120 -4.45 -1.32 12.37
N TRP A 121 -3.71 -1.76 11.34
CA TRP A 121 -3.18 -3.12 11.32
C TRP A 121 -2.11 -3.33 12.38
N ARG A 122 -1.26 -2.33 12.66
CA ARG A 122 -0.31 -2.43 13.78
C ARG A 122 -1.00 -2.69 15.12
N VAL A 123 -2.21 -2.17 15.31
CA VAL A 123 -3.00 -2.41 16.53
C VAL A 123 -3.70 -3.76 16.47
N ALA A 124 -4.36 -4.06 15.36
CA ALA A 124 -5.22 -5.24 15.20
C ALA A 124 -4.49 -6.53 14.78
N ASN A 125 -3.21 -6.47 14.38
CA ASN A 125 -2.47 -7.59 13.79
C ASN A 125 -2.61 -8.86 14.67
N PRO A 126 -3.29 -9.90 14.17
CA PRO A 126 -3.65 -11.07 14.96
C PRO A 126 -2.42 -11.88 15.38
N LEU A 127 -1.35 -11.82 14.59
CA LEU A 127 -0.11 -12.54 14.88
C LEU A 127 0.62 -11.97 16.11
N ARG A 128 0.37 -10.71 16.49
CA ARG A 128 0.88 -10.14 17.75
C ARG A 128 0.26 -10.80 18.97
N LEU A 129 -1.03 -11.16 18.89
CA LEU A 129 -1.70 -11.93 19.94
C LEU A 129 -1.18 -13.37 19.96
N LEU A 130 -1.11 -14.02 18.80
CA LEU A 130 -0.58 -15.38 18.68
C LEU A 130 0.86 -15.49 19.22
N HIS A 131 1.74 -14.58 18.82
CA HIS A 131 3.11 -14.49 19.34
C HIS A 131 3.13 -14.35 20.87
N ARG A 132 2.26 -13.52 21.46
CA ARG A 132 2.17 -13.36 22.92
C ARG A 132 1.70 -14.61 23.66
N LEU A 133 0.89 -15.45 23.03
CA LEU A 133 0.50 -16.75 23.58
C LEU A 133 1.66 -17.75 23.48
N LEU A 134 2.32 -17.81 22.33
CA LEU A 134 3.40 -18.77 22.07
C LEU A 134 4.71 -18.44 22.80
N ARG A 135 5.01 -17.16 23.04
CA ARG A 135 6.21 -16.75 23.78
C ARG A 135 6.25 -17.27 25.23
N ALA A 136 5.11 -17.69 25.79
CA ALA A 136 5.08 -18.35 27.09
C ALA A 136 5.86 -19.67 27.08
N ALA A 137 5.87 -20.38 25.94
CA ALA A 137 6.64 -21.60 25.72
C ALA A 137 8.05 -21.34 25.14
N ALA A 138 8.26 -20.21 24.46
CA ALA A 138 9.54 -19.81 23.88
C ALA A 138 9.88 -18.35 24.24
N PRO A 139 10.40 -18.09 25.45
CA PRO A 139 10.57 -16.72 25.95
C PRO A 139 11.79 -15.98 25.37
N ALA A 140 12.77 -16.71 24.83
CA ALA A 140 13.98 -16.13 24.26
C ALA A 140 13.71 -15.56 22.86
N ALA A 141 14.29 -14.39 22.57
CA ALA A 141 14.30 -13.79 21.22
C ALA A 141 15.76 -13.55 20.77
N PRO A 142 16.49 -14.60 20.35
CA PRO A 142 17.93 -14.53 20.09
C PRO A 142 18.32 -13.52 19.01
N GLY A 143 17.42 -13.28 18.05
CA GLY A 143 17.62 -12.36 16.94
C GLY A 143 17.34 -10.89 17.27
N ALA A 144 16.75 -10.56 18.42
CA ALA A 144 16.22 -9.22 18.71
C ALA A 144 17.25 -8.09 18.51
N ALA A 145 18.52 -8.33 18.87
CA ALA A 145 19.60 -7.35 18.72
C ALA A 145 19.96 -7.03 17.26
N ARG A 146 19.69 -7.94 16.31
CA ARG A 146 19.96 -7.74 14.87
C ARG A 146 18.84 -6.99 14.15
N LEU A 147 17.64 -6.98 14.71
CA LEU A 147 16.45 -6.41 14.08
C LEU A 147 16.61 -4.91 13.70
N PRO A 148 17.27 -4.03 14.49
CA PRO A 148 17.51 -2.65 14.09
C PRO A 148 18.38 -2.50 12.84
N ALA A 149 19.37 -3.38 12.65
CA ALA A 149 20.26 -3.35 11.49
C ALA A 149 19.53 -3.76 10.20
N LEU A 150 18.55 -4.67 10.29
CA LEU A 150 17.73 -5.09 9.15
C LEU A 150 16.81 -3.96 8.64
N GLY A 151 16.42 -3.02 9.50
CA GLY A 151 15.51 -1.94 9.13
C GLY A 151 14.18 -2.47 8.59
N LEU A 152 13.79 -2.02 7.40
CA LEU A 152 12.58 -2.41 6.67
C LEU A 152 12.85 -3.30 5.45
N TRP A 153 14.10 -3.76 5.25
CA TRP A 153 14.41 -4.70 4.16
C TRP A 153 13.57 -5.98 4.21
N PRO A 154 13.33 -6.59 5.39
CA PRO A 154 12.49 -7.79 5.44
C PRO A 154 11.03 -7.49 5.07
N ALA A 155 10.50 -6.31 5.40
CA ALA A 155 9.16 -5.92 4.96
C ALA A 155 9.08 -5.69 3.45
N ALA A 156 10.13 -5.12 2.82
CA ALA A 156 10.17 -5.02 1.35
C ALA A 156 10.15 -6.40 0.68
N ALA A 157 10.87 -7.37 1.24
CA ALA A 157 10.84 -8.75 0.75
C ALA A 157 9.47 -9.42 0.99
N SER A 158 8.89 -9.27 2.18
CA SER A 158 7.55 -9.78 2.51
C SER A 158 6.47 -9.22 1.58
N LEU A 159 6.51 -7.90 1.30
CA LEU A 159 5.62 -7.27 0.33
C LEU A 159 5.84 -7.81 -1.08
N LEU A 160 7.09 -7.95 -1.53
CA LEU A 160 7.38 -8.48 -2.86
C LEU A 160 6.86 -9.91 -3.03
N VAL A 161 6.96 -10.75 -1.99
CA VAL A 161 6.39 -12.11 -2.00
C VAL A 161 4.87 -12.07 -2.13
N PHE A 162 4.19 -11.23 -1.35
CA PHE A 162 2.74 -11.09 -1.47
C PHE A 162 2.32 -10.53 -2.83
N LEU A 163 3.00 -9.52 -3.35
CA LEU A 163 2.70 -8.91 -4.65
C LEU A 163 2.99 -9.85 -5.81
N TRP A 164 4.03 -10.69 -5.71
CA TRP A 164 4.25 -11.78 -6.66
C TRP A 164 3.11 -12.80 -6.60
N PHE A 165 2.68 -13.17 -5.39
CA PHE A 165 1.53 -14.06 -5.21
C PHE A 165 0.25 -13.46 -5.81
N GLU A 166 -0.01 -12.17 -5.59
CA GLU A 166 -1.18 -11.45 -6.08
C GLU A 166 -1.17 -11.18 -7.60
N LEU A 167 0.01 -10.93 -8.20
CA LEU A 167 0.07 -10.45 -9.59
C LEU A 167 0.58 -11.50 -10.57
N VAL A 168 1.38 -12.48 -10.11
CA VAL A 168 2.13 -13.40 -10.98
C VAL A 168 1.66 -14.84 -10.85
N TYR A 169 1.33 -15.30 -9.65
CA TYR A 169 1.00 -16.71 -9.45
C TYR A 169 -0.27 -17.08 -10.25
N PRO A 170 -0.25 -18.09 -11.14
CA PRO A 170 -1.39 -18.41 -12.01
C PRO A 170 -2.68 -18.72 -11.22
N ASP A 171 -2.56 -19.54 -10.18
CA ASP A 171 -3.70 -20.07 -9.42
C ASP A 171 -3.97 -19.27 -8.14
N ARG A 172 -3.55 -18.01 -8.11
CA ARG A 172 -3.57 -17.11 -6.95
C ARG A 172 -4.94 -16.97 -6.28
N ALA A 173 -6.02 -17.05 -7.06
CA ALA A 173 -7.37 -16.89 -6.56
C ALA A 173 -8.05 -18.22 -6.18
N GLU A 174 -7.38 -19.37 -6.38
CA GLU A 174 -7.92 -20.66 -5.96
C GLU A 174 -7.99 -20.74 -4.42
N PRO A 175 -9.10 -21.24 -3.84
CA PRO A 175 -9.26 -21.28 -2.39
C PRO A 175 -8.13 -22.02 -1.66
N GLY A 176 -7.68 -23.17 -2.18
CA GLY A 176 -6.58 -23.94 -1.59
C GLY A 176 -5.25 -23.18 -1.60
N THR A 177 -4.99 -22.46 -2.69
CA THR A 177 -3.81 -21.58 -2.83
C THR A 177 -3.85 -20.41 -1.85
N VAL A 178 -5.01 -19.77 -1.68
CA VAL A 178 -5.22 -18.69 -0.68
C VAL A 178 -5.04 -19.22 0.74
N ALA A 179 -5.58 -20.40 1.05
CA ALA A 179 -5.40 -21.05 2.35
C ALA A 179 -3.91 -21.29 2.65
N ALA A 180 -3.18 -21.85 1.68
CA ALA A 180 -1.75 -22.11 1.80
C ALA A 180 -0.96 -20.82 2.04
N PHE A 181 -1.30 -19.73 1.34
CA PHE A 181 -0.69 -18.42 1.56
C PHE A 181 -0.96 -17.88 2.96
N LEU A 182 -2.22 -17.90 3.43
CA LEU A 182 -2.60 -17.39 4.76
C LEU A 182 -1.90 -18.15 5.89
N ILE A 183 -1.87 -19.49 5.79
CA ILE A 183 -1.18 -20.35 6.75
C ILE A 183 0.33 -20.10 6.69
N GLY A 184 0.91 -20.07 5.49
CA GLY A 184 2.33 -19.82 5.29
C GLY A 184 2.76 -18.46 5.85
N TRP A 185 2.01 -17.40 5.56
CA TRP A 185 2.22 -16.06 6.12
C TRP A 185 2.16 -16.08 7.65
N ALA A 186 1.12 -16.69 8.23
CA ALA A 186 0.96 -16.77 9.68
C ALA A 186 2.13 -17.52 10.35
N VAL A 187 2.54 -18.66 9.81
CA VAL A 187 3.66 -19.47 10.31
C VAL A 187 4.98 -18.71 10.20
N VAL A 188 5.29 -18.17 9.02
CA VAL A 188 6.56 -17.46 8.77
C VAL A 188 6.69 -16.22 9.66
N HIS A 189 5.69 -15.35 9.67
CA HIS A 189 5.78 -14.11 10.45
C HIS A 189 5.72 -14.35 11.96
N THR A 190 4.99 -15.37 12.42
CA THR A 190 5.00 -15.75 13.84
C THR A 190 6.33 -16.37 14.25
N GLY A 191 6.91 -17.26 13.43
CA GLY A 191 8.22 -17.86 13.68
C GLY A 191 9.33 -16.81 13.74
N LEU A 192 9.34 -15.87 12.79
CA LEU A 192 10.27 -14.75 12.78
C LEU A 192 10.04 -13.80 13.97
N ALA A 193 8.80 -13.59 14.41
CA ALA A 193 8.51 -12.85 15.62
C ALA A 193 8.97 -13.58 16.90
N LEU A 194 8.94 -14.92 16.95
CA LEU A 194 9.53 -15.68 18.06
C LEU A 194 11.06 -15.50 18.09
N TRP A 195 11.72 -15.46 16.93
CA TRP A 195 13.16 -15.27 16.85
C TRP A 195 13.62 -13.82 17.12
N PHE A 196 12.97 -12.83 16.51
CA PHE A 196 13.34 -11.41 16.57
C PHE A 196 12.57 -10.60 17.63
N GLY A 197 11.56 -11.21 18.27
CA GLY A 197 10.63 -10.57 19.20
C GLY A 197 9.44 -9.89 18.50
N GLU A 198 8.46 -9.43 19.30
CA GLU A 198 7.24 -8.73 18.84
C GLU A 198 7.51 -7.46 17.99
N GLY A 199 8.74 -6.93 18.04
CA GLY A 199 9.20 -5.85 17.16
C GLY A 199 9.30 -6.25 15.69
N TRP A 200 9.36 -7.55 15.37
CA TRP A 200 9.41 -8.08 14.00
C TRP A 200 8.29 -7.55 13.13
N PHE A 201 7.04 -7.58 13.60
CA PHE A 201 5.89 -7.17 12.80
C PHE A 201 6.00 -5.72 12.30
N ALA A 202 6.57 -4.81 13.11
CA ALA A 202 6.73 -3.41 12.71
C ALA A 202 7.85 -3.17 11.66
N ARG A 203 8.61 -4.20 11.28
CA ARG A 203 9.82 -4.10 10.44
C ARG A 203 9.91 -5.15 9.34
N GLY A 204 9.26 -6.29 9.52
CA GLY A 204 9.34 -7.44 8.64
C GLY A 204 7.99 -7.95 8.13
N ASP A 205 6.88 -7.68 8.80
CA ASP A 205 5.55 -7.95 8.26
C ASP A 205 5.18 -6.87 7.24
N GLY A 206 5.13 -7.27 5.96
CA GLY A 206 4.83 -6.39 4.85
C GLY A 206 3.51 -5.64 5.02
N PHE A 207 2.45 -6.32 5.49
CA PHE A 207 1.14 -5.70 5.68
C PHE A 207 1.15 -4.63 6.78
N GLU A 208 1.90 -4.85 7.87
CA GLU A 208 2.00 -3.87 8.96
C GLU A 208 2.85 -2.67 8.58
N VAL A 209 3.95 -2.88 7.87
CA VAL A 209 4.75 -1.78 7.35
C VAL A 209 3.96 -0.98 6.32
N TYR A 210 3.27 -1.64 5.39
CA TYR A 210 2.40 -1.00 4.40
C TYR A 210 1.30 -0.15 5.07
N SER A 211 0.53 -0.74 5.98
CA SER A 211 -0.49 -0.02 6.76
C SER A 211 0.09 1.17 7.52
N THR A 212 1.24 0.99 8.16
CA THR A 212 1.90 2.03 8.95
C THR A 212 2.40 3.18 8.07
N LEU A 213 2.85 2.89 6.85
CA LEU A 213 3.27 3.92 5.88
C LEU A 213 2.07 4.72 5.37
N ILE A 214 0.97 4.06 4.99
CA ILE A 214 -0.27 4.75 4.60
C ILE A 214 -0.79 5.62 5.73
N ALA A 215 -0.77 5.12 6.96
CA ALA A 215 -1.20 5.86 8.14
C ALA A 215 -0.38 7.14 8.41
N ARG A 216 0.81 7.30 7.81
CA ARG A 216 1.57 8.56 7.87
C ARG A 216 0.86 9.70 7.14
N LEU A 217 -0.09 9.39 6.26
CA LEU A 217 -0.96 10.34 5.58
C LEU A 217 -2.35 10.44 6.22
N SER A 218 -2.55 9.85 7.40
CA SER A 218 -3.76 10.08 8.19
C SER A 218 -3.69 11.42 8.95
N LEU A 219 -4.85 11.91 9.37
CA LEU A 219 -4.98 13.07 10.26
C LEU A 219 -4.45 12.79 11.68
N TRP A 220 -4.34 11.51 12.04
CA TRP A 220 -3.92 11.05 13.37
C TRP A 220 -2.41 10.91 13.43
N ALA A 221 -1.80 11.50 14.44
CA ALA A 221 -0.37 11.35 14.67
C ALA A 221 -0.05 11.22 16.16
N ARG A 222 1.16 10.77 16.45
CA ARG A 222 1.76 10.89 17.77
C ARG A 222 2.93 11.85 17.74
N ARG A 223 3.00 12.72 18.75
CA ARG A 223 4.16 13.56 19.03
C ARG A 223 5.27 12.73 19.70
N ALA A 224 6.46 13.33 19.81
CA ALA A 224 7.62 12.72 20.48
C ALA A 224 7.37 12.44 21.98
N ASP A 225 6.49 13.21 22.62
CA ASP A 225 6.04 13.02 24.00
C ASP A 225 5.00 11.89 24.16
N GLY A 226 4.63 11.20 23.07
CA GLY A 226 3.65 10.12 23.05
C GLY A 226 2.18 10.57 22.99
N ARG A 227 1.90 11.89 23.03
CA ARG A 227 0.52 12.41 22.96
C ARG A 227 -0.10 12.16 21.60
N LEU A 228 -1.37 11.73 21.61
CA LEU A 228 -2.18 11.60 20.41
C LEU A 228 -2.63 12.99 19.95
N VAL A 229 -2.40 13.31 18.67
CA VAL A 229 -2.66 14.63 18.10
C VAL A 229 -3.33 14.55 16.73
N LEU A 230 -4.11 15.59 16.40
CA LEU A 230 -4.50 15.89 15.03
C LEU A 230 -3.40 16.71 14.37
N ARG A 231 -2.82 16.20 13.29
CA ARG A 231 -1.72 16.84 12.56
C ARG A 231 -2.01 16.86 11.07
N ASN A 232 -1.55 17.90 10.39
CA ASN A 232 -1.49 17.92 8.92
C ASN A 232 -0.80 16.62 8.42
N PRO A 233 -1.47 15.81 7.59
CA PRO A 233 -0.92 14.56 7.05
C PRO A 233 0.46 14.72 6.41
N LEU A 234 0.66 15.82 5.65
CA LEU A 234 1.94 16.07 5.00
C LEU A 234 3.05 16.28 6.02
N ALA A 235 2.77 16.95 7.15
CA ALA A 235 3.75 17.12 8.23
C ALA A 235 4.08 15.78 8.91
N THR A 236 3.11 14.87 9.06
CA THR A 236 3.34 13.51 9.55
C THR A 236 4.19 12.69 8.58
N ALA A 237 3.90 12.78 7.28
CA ALA A 237 4.66 12.11 6.24
C ALA A 237 6.11 12.60 6.16
N THR A 238 6.36 13.92 6.22
CA THR A 238 7.74 14.47 6.27
C THR A 238 8.50 14.05 7.53
N ALA A 239 7.78 13.78 8.63
CA ALA A 239 8.37 13.32 9.89
C ALA A 239 8.61 11.79 9.94
N THR A 240 8.37 11.07 8.84
CA THR A 240 8.63 9.63 8.76
C THR A 240 10.12 9.36 8.98
N PRO A 241 10.50 8.46 9.91
CA PRO A 241 11.89 8.16 10.16
C PRO A 241 12.57 7.58 8.93
N GLU A 242 13.68 8.20 8.53
CA GLU A 242 14.60 7.63 7.56
C GLU A 242 15.09 6.29 8.11
N THR A 243 14.58 5.16 7.63
CA THR A 243 14.97 3.82 8.12
C THR A 243 15.62 3.05 6.96
N PRO A 244 16.69 2.25 7.19
CA PRO A 244 17.21 1.38 6.13
C PRO A 244 16.09 0.52 5.54
N GLY A 245 16.04 0.35 4.22
CA GLY A 245 14.99 -0.41 3.54
C GLY A 245 13.69 0.36 3.25
N LEU A 246 13.46 1.57 3.79
CA LEU A 246 12.26 2.36 3.46
C LEU A 246 12.15 2.65 1.95
N ALA A 247 13.28 2.99 1.32
CA ALA A 247 13.37 3.17 -0.13
C ALA A 247 12.98 1.89 -0.89
N ALA A 248 13.40 0.72 -0.41
CA ALA A 248 13.06 -0.55 -1.04
C ALA A 248 11.56 -0.84 -0.93
N VAL A 249 10.94 -0.57 0.22
CA VAL A 249 9.49 -0.73 0.40
C VAL A 249 8.71 0.12 -0.61
N VAL A 250 9.03 1.41 -0.74
CA VAL A 250 8.29 2.29 -1.68
C VAL A 250 8.56 1.92 -3.14
N VAL A 251 9.77 1.48 -3.48
CA VAL A 251 10.10 1.00 -4.83
C VAL A 251 9.37 -0.29 -5.17
N VAL A 252 9.26 -1.24 -4.24
CA VAL A 252 8.49 -2.47 -4.44
C VAL A 252 7.01 -2.15 -4.66
N LEU A 253 6.41 -1.28 -3.85
CA LEU A 253 5.02 -0.86 -4.00
C LEU A 253 4.76 -0.18 -5.36
N LEU A 254 5.62 0.76 -5.76
CA LEU A 254 5.47 1.43 -7.05
C LEU A 254 5.75 0.52 -8.24
N GLY A 255 6.81 -0.29 -8.18
CA GLY A 255 7.19 -1.19 -9.26
C GLY A 255 6.17 -2.30 -9.50
N SER A 256 5.62 -2.87 -8.43
CA SER A 256 4.52 -3.84 -8.54
C SER A 256 3.24 -3.22 -9.08
N THR A 257 2.87 -2.00 -8.65
CA THR A 257 1.71 -1.29 -9.22
C THR A 257 1.92 -0.97 -10.70
N ALA A 258 3.13 -0.58 -11.09
CA ALA A 258 3.48 -0.37 -12.49
C ALA A 258 3.41 -1.67 -13.30
N PHE A 259 3.79 -2.81 -12.69
CA PHE A 259 3.60 -4.13 -13.31
C PHE A 259 2.12 -4.52 -13.43
N ASP A 260 1.29 -4.26 -12.40
CA ASP A 260 -0.17 -4.47 -12.48
C ASP A 260 -0.76 -3.70 -13.68
N GLY A 261 -0.42 -2.41 -13.82
CA GLY A 261 -0.83 -1.61 -14.99
C GLY A 261 -0.32 -2.19 -16.31
N LEU A 262 0.98 -2.55 -16.39
CA LEU A 262 1.56 -3.16 -17.59
C LEU A 262 0.85 -4.46 -17.97
N SER A 263 0.56 -5.32 -16.99
CA SER A 263 -0.03 -6.64 -17.21
C SER A 263 -1.43 -6.60 -17.81
N ARG A 264 -2.11 -5.45 -17.69
CA ARG A 264 -3.44 -5.19 -18.23
C ARG A 264 -3.43 -4.61 -19.65
N THR A 265 -2.26 -4.21 -20.16
CA THR A 265 -2.13 -3.68 -21.52
C THR A 265 -2.26 -4.77 -22.57
N ALA A 266 -2.79 -4.41 -23.75
CA ALA A 266 -2.84 -5.32 -24.89
C ALA A 266 -1.43 -5.81 -25.29
N TRP A 267 -0.44 -4.91 -25.28
CA TRP A 267 0.96 -5.25 -25.60
C TRP A 267 1.51 -6.39 -24.72
N TRP A 268 1.22 -6.36 -23.42
CA TRP A 268 1.64 -7.43 -22.51
C TRP A 268 0.90 -8.73 -22.80
N GLN A 269 -0.44 -8.67 -22.87
CA GLN A 269 -1.30 -9.85 -23.01
C GLN A 269 -1.13 -10.57 -24.36
N THR A 270 -0.77 -9.85 -25.43
CA THR A 270 -0.50 -10.47 -26.75
C THR A 270 0.99 -10.72 -27.00
N GLY A 271 1.86 -10.28 -26.09
CA GLY A 271 3.31 -10.28 -26.25
C GLY A 271 4.00 -11.03 -25.12
N PRO A 272 4.88 -10.39 -24.32
CA PRO A 272 5.69 -11.07 -23.30
C PRO A 272 4.88 -11.83 -22.23
N GLY A 273 3.64 -11.43 -21.98
CA GLY A 273 2.74 -12.04 -21.00
C GLY A 273 1.72 -13.02 -21.59
N ALA A 274 1.77 -13.31 -22.90
CA ALA A 274 0.75 -14.11 -23.57
C ALA A 274 0.59 -15.53 -23.01
N ALA A 275 1.67 -16.11 -22.48
CA ALA A 275 1.64 -17.42 -21.85
C ALA A 275 0.91 -17.43 -20.49
N ASN A 276 0.73 -16.27 -19.86
CA ASN A 276 0.15 -16.11 -18.52
C ASN A 276 0.77 -17.09 -17.50
N ASP A 277 2.08 -17.28 -17.59
CA ASP A 277 2.83 -18.20 -16.73
C ASP A 277 3.62 -17.45 -15.65
N ALA A 278 4.08 -18.19 -14.64
CA ALA A 278 4.83 -17.61 -13.54
C ALA A 278 6.17 -17.00 -14.00
N LEU A 279 6.80 -17.50 -15.07
CA LEU A 279 8.11 -17.03 -15.52
C LEU A 279 8.01 -15.63 -16.13
N SER A 280 7.14 -15.46 -17.12
CA SER A 280 6.84 -14.18 -17.79
C SER A 280 6.39 -13.13 -16.77
N GLY A 281 5.45 -13.48 -15.88
CA GLY A 281 5.01 -12.57 -14.83
C GLY A 281 6.13 -12.21 -13.85
N THR A 282 6.99 -13.15 -13.46
CA THR A 282 8.13 -12.88 -12.56
C THR A 282 9.13 -11.94 -13.23
N LEU A 283 9.48 -12.19 -14.48
CA LEU A 283 10.40 -11.34 -15.24
C LEU A 283 9.83 -9.93 -15.42
N GLY A 284 8.54 -9.81 -15.74
CA GLY A 284 7.85 -8.53 -15.83
C GLY A 284 7.85 -7.76 -14.51
N LEU A 285 7.48 -8.42 -13.42
CA LEU A 285 7.46 -7.81 -12.09
C LEU A 285 8.86 -7.33 -11.68
N VAL A 286 9.88 -8.18 -11.83
CA VAL A 286 11.27 -7.83 -11.51
C VAL A 286 11.76 -6.69 -12.40
N ALA A 287 11.46 -6.70 -13.70
CA ALA A 287 11.84 -5.64 -14.63
C ALA A 287 11.20 -4.30 -14.25
N MET A 288 9.92 -4.26 -13.89
CA MET A 288 9.23 -3.04 -13.49
C MET A 288 9.72 -2.51 -12.13
N VAL A 289 9.96 -3.38 -11.15
CA VAL A 289 10.58 -3.00 -9.87
C VAL A 289 11.99 -2.46 -10.10
N ALA A 290 12.78 -3.08 -10.97
CA ALA A 290 14.11 -2.62 -11.32
C ALA A 290 14.09 -1.26 -12.04
N LEU A 291 13.18 -1.07 -13.00
CA LEU A 291 13.00 0.20 -13.72
C LEU A 291 12.68 1.34 -12.75
N VAL A 292 11.71 1.13 -11.86
CA VAL A 292 11.34 2.11 -10.83
C VAL A 292 12.51 2.37 -9.88
N ALA A 293 13.23 1.32 -9.46
CA ALA A 293 14.43 1.45 -8.63
C ALA A 293 15.49 2.33 -9.31
N VAL A 294 15.80 2.09 -10.58
CA VAL A 294 16.78 2.83 -11.36
C VAL A 294 16.36 4.30 -11.48
N LEU A 295 15.13 4.58 -11.90
CA LEU A 295 14.63 5.95 -12.04
C LEU A 295 14.67 6.71 -10.70
N TYR A 296 14.25 6.06 -9.62
CA TYR A 296 14.28 6.62 -8.28
C TYR A 296 15.70 6.90 -7.78
N LEU A 297 16.63 5.95 -7.94
CA LEU A 297 18.03 6.12 -7.53
C LEU A 297 18.73 7.19 -8.36
N LEU A 298 18.53 7.20 -9.68
CA LEU A 298 19.09 8.23 -10.56
C LEU A 298 18.57 9.63 -10.19
N GLY A 299 17.26 9.78 -9.97
CA GLY A 299 16.66 11.05 -9.57
C GLY A 299 17.22 11.58 -8.24
N THR A 300 17.30 10.71 -7.23
CA THR A 300 17.82 11.08 -5.90
C THR A 300 19.34 11.33 -5.90
N TRP A 301 20.13 10.55 -6.66
CA TRP A 301 21.57 10.77 -6.77
C TRP A 301 21.91 12.03 -7.56
N LEU A 302 21.25 12.27 -8.70
CA LEU A 302 21.51 13.48 -9.49
C LEU A 302 21.09 14.73 -8.72
N SER A 303 19.95 14.69 -8.02
CA SER A 303 19.54 15.76 -7.10
C SER A 303 20.58 16.01 -6.00
N GLY A 304 21.09 14.94 -5.36
CA GLY A 304 22.17 15.04 -4.39
C GLY A 304 23.45 15.65 -4.94
N ARG A 305 23.85 15.24 -6.15
CA ARG A 305 25.05 15.73 -6.81
C ARG A 305 24.96 17.22 -7.12
N LEU A 306 23.81 17.68 -7.62
CA LEU A 306 23.57 19.09 -7.91
C LEU A 306 23.50 19.94 -6.63
N ALA A 307 22.97 19.38 -5.54
CA ALA A 307 22.96 20.00 -4.22
C ALA A 307 24.32 19.91 -3.48
N GLY A 308 25.34 19.23 -4.01
CA GLY A 308 26.60 19.00 -3.28
C GLY A 308 26.45 18.13 -2.01
N GLN A 309 25.42 17.28 -1.95
CA GLN A 309 25.09 16.44 -0.78
C GLN A 309 25.59 14.98 -0.93
N PRO A 310 25.81 14.26 0.19
CA PRO A 310 26.24 12.86 0.15
C PRO A 310 25.26 11.93 -0.59
N LEU A 311 25.69 11.38 -1.73
CA LEU A 311 24.83 10.63 -2.66
C LEU A 311 24.15 9.41 -2.03
N ARG A 312 24.86 8.68 -1.16
CA ARG A 312 24.36 7.43 -0.53
C ARG A 312 23.20 7.66 0.44
N VAL A 313 23.03 8.89 0.95
CA VAL A 313 22.01 9.22 1.93
C VAL A 313 20.69 9.65 1.26
N GLN A 314 20.78 10.20 0.03
CA GLN A 314 19.63 10.80 -0.65
C GLN A 314 18.46 9.85 -0.89
N PRO A 315 18.63 8.59 -1.33
CA PRO A 315 17.50 7.68 -1.48
C PRO A 315 16.73 7.53 -0.17
N ARG A 316 17.41 7.19 0.93
CA ARG A 316 16.76 7.05 2.23
C ARG A 316 16.05 8.33 2.68
N ARG A 317 16.63 9.49 2.38
CA ARG A 317 16.12 10.83 2.72
C ARG A 317 14.81 11.17 2.01
N TYR A 318 14.68 10.80 0.74
CA TYR A 318 13.50 11.11 -0.08
C TYR A 318 12.45 9.99 -0.11
N ALA A 319 12.71 8.81 0.44
CA ALA A 319 11.78 7.68 0.38
C ALA A 319 10.37 8.00 0.92
N ALA A 320 10.28 8.78 2.01
CA ALA A 320 8.99 9.18 2.57
C ALA A 320 8.19 10.13 1.66
N THR A 321 8.84 10.86 0.76
CA THR A 321 8.18 11.79 -0.17
C THR A 321 7.49 11.05 -1.32
N VAL A 322 7.77 9.76 -1.48
CA VAL A 322 7.15 8.88 -2.48
C VAL A 322 5.89 8.20 -1.94
N VAL A 323 5.69 8.17 -0.62
CA VAL A 323 4.53 7.51 0.00
C VAL A 323 3.17 8.05 -0.52
N PRO A 324 2.96 9.37 -0.70
CA PRO A 324 1.72 9.87 -1.30
C PRO A 324 1.51 9.43 -2.74
N ILE A 325 2.59 9.23 -3.50
CA ILE A 325 2.52 8.73 -4.89
C ILE A 325 2.04 7.29 -4.87
N ALA A 326 2.64 6.43 -4.04
CA ALA A 326 2.21 5.05 -3.89
C ALA A 326 0.73 4.97 -3.46
N LEU A 327 0.31 5.81 -2.52
CA LEU A 327 -1.09 5.90 -2.11
C LEU A 327 -2.02 6.31 -3.26
N GLY A 328 -1.66 7.34 -4.02
CA GLY A 328 -2.46 7.81 -5.16
C GLY A 328 -2.67 6.72 -6.21
N TYR A 329 -1.63 5.94 -6.49
CA TYR A 329 -1.72 4.77 -7.36
C TYR A 329 -2.59 3.67 -6.80
N THR A 330 -2.43 3.32 -5.51
CA THR A 330 -3.28 2.33 -4.86
C THR A 330 -4.76 2.72 -4.91
N ILE A 331 -5.10 4.00 -4.66
CA ILE A 331 -6.47 4.50 -4.80
C ILE A 331 -6.94 4.35 -6.25
N ALA A 332 -6.11 4.72 -7.22
CA ALA A 332 -6.49 4.64 -8.63
C ALA A 332 -6.72 3.19 -9.09
N HIS A 333 -5.87 2.24 -8.70
CA HIS A 333 -6.01 0.85 -9.15
C HIS A 333 -7.13 0.10 -8.43
N TYR A 334 -7.40 0.42 -7.16
CA TYR A 334 -8.26 -0.42 -6.33
C TYR A 334 -9.58 0.21 -5.88
N PHE A 335 -9.87 1.47 -6.21
CA PHE A 335 -11.14 2.10 -5.81
C PHE A 335 -12.36 1.35 -6.33
N SER A 336 -12.43 1.03 -7.62
CA SER A 336 -13.56 0.30 -8.20
C SER A 336 -13.64 -1.13 -7.66
N LEU A 337 -12.48 -1.79 -7.48
CA LEU A 337 -12.38 -3.12 -6.86
C LEU A 337 -13.01 -3.12 -5.45
N LEU A 338 -12.72 -2.11 -4.63
CA LEU A 338 -13.29 -2.03 -3.28
C LEU A 338 -14.80 -1.79 -3.28
N VAL A 339 -15.30 -0.93 -4.17
CA VAL A 339 -16.72 -0.53 -4.21
C VAL A 339 -17.60 -1.59 -4.86
N LEU A 340 -17.14 -2.20 -5.95
CA LEU A 340 -17.91 -3.17 -6.71
C LEU A 340 -17.69 -4.57 -6.13
N ASP A 341 -16.46 -5.06 -6.11
CA ASP A 341 -16.15 -6.42 -5.68
C ASP A 341 -16.13 -6.59 -4.16
N GLY A 342 -16.07 -5.49 -3.41
CA GLY A 342 -16.28 -5.51 -1.96
C GLY A 342 -17.69 -6.03 -1.61
N GLN A 343 -18.67 -5.84 -2.49
CA GLN A 343 -20.02 -6.39 -2.32
C GLN A 343 -20.00 -7.91 -2.30
N THR A 344 -19.18 -8.55 -3.14
CA THR A 344 -19.01 -10.01 -3.16
C THR A 344 -18.52 -10.55 -1.81
N THR A 345 -17.63 -9.84 -1.13
CA THR A 345 -17.20 -10.25 0.23
C THR A 345 -18.37 -10.24 1.21
N TRP A 346 -19.23 -9.22 1.14
CA TRP A 346 -20.41 -9.09 2.01
C TRP A 346 -21.47 -10.17 1.72
N ILE A 347 -21.74 -10.44 0.44
CA ILE A 347 -22.65 -11.51 -0.02
C ILE A 347 -22.18 -12.88 0.48
N LEU A 348 -20.91 -13.21 0.24
CA LEU A 348 -20.34 -14.50 0.63
C LEU A 348 -20.13 -14.65 2.13
N ALA A 349 -20.01 -13.54 2.88
CA ALA A 349 -19.95 -13.58 4.35
C ALA A 349 -21.24 -14.14 4.98
N SER A 350 -22.36 -14.09 4.26
CA SER A 350 -23.64 -14.63 4.72
C SER A 350 -23.70 -16.17 4.69
N ASN A 351 -22.93 -16.81 3.81
CA ASN A 351 -22.81 -18.26 3.76
C ASN A 351 -21.36 -18.69 3.43
N PRO A 352 -20.42 -18.50 4.38
CA PRO A 352 -18.98 -18.65 4.13
C PRO A 352 -18.55 -20.07 3.74
N PHE A 353 -19.36 -21.08 4.09
CA PHE A 353 -19.10 -22.49 3.81
C PHE A 353 -20.01 -23.06 2.71
N GLY A 354 -20.91 -22.26 2.13
CA GLY A 354 -21.85 -22.71 1.08
C GLY A 354 -22.83 -23.79 1.54
N VAL A 355 -23.20 -23.81 2.82
CA VAL A 355 -24.09 -24.82 3.39
C VAL A 355 -25.55 -24.47 3.05
N ALA A 356 -26.32 -25.46 2.61
CA ALA A 356 -27.72 -25.26 2.25
C ALA A 356 -28.54 -24.75 3.45
N GLY A 357 -29.35 -23.71 3.23
CA GLY A 357 -30.20 -23.10 4.26
C GLY A 357 -29.48 -22.15 5.22
N VAL A 358 -28.17 -21.91 5.05
CA VAL A 358 -27.44 -20.89 5.82
C VAL A 358 -27.43 -19.57 5.06
N ASP A 359 -27.93 -18.53 5.71
CA ASP A 359 -27.87 -17.15 5.24
C ASP A 359 -27.86 -16.23 6.48
N LEU A 360 -26.66 -15.98 7.02
CA LEU A 360 -26.45 -15.32 8.33
C LEU A 360 -26.96 -13.87 8.38
N PHE A 361 -26.90 -13.18 7.24
CA PHE A 361 -27.23 -11.77 7.09
C PHE A 361 -28.37 -11.52 6.10
N GLY A 362 -28.89 -12.56 5.43
CA GLY A 362 -29.97 -12.40 4.45
C GLY A 362 -29.51 -11.91 3.07
N THR A 363 -28.22 -12.05 2.74
CA THR A 363 -27.57 -11.41 1.58
C THR A 363 -26.96 -12.41 0.60
N TYR A 364 -27.08 -13.72 0.84
CA TYR A 364 -26.40 -14.71 -0.01
C TYR A 364 -26.95 -14.76 -1.45
N ASP A 365 -28.22 -14.40 -1.64
CA ASP A 365 -28.89 -14.34 -2.95
C ASP A 365 -28.78 -12.95 -3.63
N ASP A 366 -28.11 -11.98 -2.98
CA ASP A 366 -27.87 -10.66 -3.58
C ASP A 366 -26.92 -10.76 -4.79
N VAL A 367 -27.04 -9.80 -5.70
CA VAL A 367 -26.15 -9.65 -6.85
C VAL A 367 -25.36 -8.36 -6.75
N VAL A 368 -24.13 -8.35 -7.27
CA VAL A 368 -23.29 -7.16 -7.29
C VAL A 368 -23.98 -6.04 -8.07
N ASP A 369 -24.21 -4.91 -7.40
CA ASP A 369 -24.74 -3.71 -8.03
C ASP A 369 -23.61 -2.93 -8.72
N LEU A 370 -23.49 -3.12 -10.03
CA LEU A 370 -22.56 -2.39 -10.88
C LEU A 370 -22.93 -0.91 -11.07
N ARG A 371 -24.09 -0.46 -10.57
CA ARG A 371 -24.54 0.94 -10.58
C ARG A 371 -24.19 1.67 -9.29
N ALA A 372 -23.61 0.99 -8.30
CA ALA A 372 -23.21 1.58 -7.03
C ALA A 372 -22.23 2.76 -7.21
N VAL A 373 -21.46 2.77 -8.30
CA VAL A 373 -20.61 3.90 -8.69
C VAL A 373 -20.57 4.03 -10.21
N ASP A 374 -20.78 5.24 -10.72
CA ASP A 374 -20.77 5.53 -12.15
C ASP A 374 -19.33 5.65 -12.72
N PRO A 375 -19.08 5.29 -14.00
CA PRO A 375 -17.78 5.40 -14.64
C PRO A 375 -17.10 6.76 -14.54
N ASP A 376 -17.86 7.87 -14.58
CA ASP A 376 -17.30 9.21 -14.45
C ASP A 376 -16.65 9.37 -13.07
N THR A 377 -17.30 8.87 -12.03
CA THR A 377 -16.79 8.93 -10.65
C THR A 377 -15.52 8.08 -10.51
N ILE A 378 -15.50 6.89 -11.11
CA ILE A 378 -14.31 6.04 -11.14
C ILE A 378 -13.16 6.82 -11.79
N ALA A 379 -13.38 7.41 -12.98
CA ALA A 379 -12.36 8.16 -13.70
C ALA A 379 -11.80 9.33 -12.89
N TYR A 380 -12.68 10.12 -12.24
CA TYR A 380 -12.26 11.23 -11.40
C TYR A 380 -11.48 10.80 -10.17
N VAL A 381 -11.90 9.72 -9.50
CA VAL A 381 -11.16 9.20 -8.33
C VAL A 381 -9.80 8.65 -8.76
N GLN A 382 -9.73 7.97 -9.91
CA GLN A 382 -8.48 7.41 -10.41
C GLN A 382 -7.48 8.49 -10.82
N VAL A 383 -7.87 9.38 -11.76
CA VAL A 383 -6.98 10.46 -12.22
C VAL A 383 -6.69 11.44 -11.09
N GLY A 384 -7.71 11.81 -10.31
CA GLY A 384 -7.55 12.70 -9.15
C GLY A 384 -6.64 12.12 -8.08
N GLY A 385 -6.75 10.82 -7.78
CA GLY A 385 -5.88 10.10 -6.85
C GLY A 385 -4.41 10.14 -7.28
N VAL A 386 -4.13 9.83 -8.56
CA VAL A 386 -2.77 9.89 -9.10
C VAL A 386 -2.22 11.31 -9.04
N VAL A 387 -2.96 12.31 -9.52
CA VAL A 387 -2.51 13.72 -9.55
C VAL A 387 -2.28 14.24 -8.13
N ALA A 388 -3.24 14.04 -7.21
CA ALA A 388 -3.13 14.50 -5.82
C ALA A 388 -1.95 13.83 -5.10
N GLY A 389 -1.75 12.53 -5.32
CA GLY A 389 -0.59 11.80 -4.79
C GLY A 389 0.74 12.39 -5.26
N HIS A 390 0.87 12.74 -6.54
CA HIS A 390 2.09 13.35 -7.07
C HIS A 390 2.28 14.80 -6.60
N VAL A 391 1.23 15.63 -6.57
CA VAL A 391 1.33 17.00 -6.03
C VAL A 391 1.76 16.96 -4.56
N ALA A 392 1.19 16.06 -3.76
CA ALA A 392 1.62 15.84 -2.38
C ALA A 392 3.08 15.37 -2.30
N GLY A 393 3.49 14.43 -3.17
CA GLY A 393 4.86 13.93 -3.24
C GLY A 393 5.89 15.02 -3.58
N VAL A 394 5.62 15.84 -4.59
CA VAL A 394 6.44 17.01 -4.98
C VAL A 394 6.53 18.00 -3.82
N THR A 395 5.40 18.27 -3.15
CA THR A 395 5.36 19.16 -1.99
C THR A 395 6.25 18.65 -0.85
N LEU A 396 6.20 17.35 -0.56
CA LEU A 396 7.07 16.73 0.45
C LEU A 396 8.55 16.74 0.05
N ALA A 397 8.85 16.50 -1.24
CA ALA A 397 10.21 16.58 -1.75
C ALA A 397 10.78 17.99 -1.66
N HIS A 398 9.97 19.00 -2.00
CA HIS A 398 10.35 20.40 -1.88
C HIS A 398 10.60 20.82 -0.42
N GLU A 399 9.67 20.48 0.49
CA GLU A 399 9.86 20.73 1.93
C GLU A 399 11.12 20.02 2.45
N ARG A 400 11.40 18.79 2.00
CA ARG A 400 12.60 18.04 2.41
C ARG A 400 13.88 18.71 1.91
N ALA A 401 13.87 19.25 0.69
CA ALA A 401 14.99 20.00 0.11
C ALA A 401 15.28 21.28 0.93
N LEU A 402 14.26 22.08 1.22
CA LEU A 402 14.39 23.30 2.03
C LEU A 402 14.88 23.06 3.47
N ARG A 403 14.55 21.90 4.04
CA ARG A 403 15.06 21.49 5.37
C ARG A 403 16.51 21.02 5.32
N SER A 404 17.00 20.60 4.15
CA SER A 404 18.39 20.19 3.97
C SER A 404 19.27 21.41 3.73
N GLU A 405 18.79 22.38 2.96
CA GLU A 405 19.44 23.65 2.71
C GLU A 405 18.44 24.81 2.70
N ARG A 406 18.77 25.89 3.43
CA ARG A 406 17.90 27.06 3.58
C ARG A 406 17.55 27.73 2.24
N HIS A 407 18.38 27.56 1.21
CA HIS A 407 18.17 28.08 -0.15
C HIS A 407 18.37 26.97 -1.20
N ALA A 408 17.63 25.87 -1.08
CA ALA A 408 17.65 24.80 -2.08
C ALA A 408 17.28 25.37 -3.47
N ARG A 409 18.19 25.25 -4.45
CA ARG A 409 17.96 25.81 -5.79
C ARG A 409 16.97 24.93 -6.55
N ALA A 410 16.31 25.52 -7.54
CA ALA A 410 15.43 24.78 -8.44
C ALA A 410 16.20 23.69 -9.23
N SER A 411 17.44 24.00 -9.63
CA SER A 411 18.36 23.08 -10.31
C SER A 411 18.54 21.77 -9.56
N ASP A 412 18.61 21.84 -8.24
CA ASP A 412 18.96 20.71 -7.38
C ASP A 412 17.79 19.74 -7.23
N GLN A 413 16.57 20.20 -7.50
CA GLN A 413 15.34 19.43 -7.38
C GLN A 413 14.82 18.94 -8.73
N LEU A 414 15.27 19.56 -9.84
CA LEU A 414 14.81 19.25 -11.20
C LEU A 414 14.90 17.75 -11.55
N PRO A 415 15.97 17.00 -11.21
CA PRO A 415 16.02 15.56 -11.49
C PRO A 415 14.88 14.76 -10.86
N LEU A 416 14.52 15.09 -9.61
CA LEU A 416 13.41 14.42 -8.90
C LEU A 416 12.07 14.77 -9.52
N VAL A 417 11.88 16.04 -9.92
CA VAL A 417 10.64 16.48 -10.60
C VAL A 417 10.48 15.78 -11.94
N VAL A 418 11.55 15.66 -12.74
CA VAL A 418 11.52 14.92 -14.00
C VAL A 418 11.10 13.46 -13.76
N VAL A 419 11.68 12.79 -12.77
CA VAL A 419 11.29 11.42 -12.41
C VAL A 419 9.82 11.35 -11.97
N MET A 420 9.33 12.32 -11.19
CA MET A 420 7.91 12.37 -10.80
C MET A 420 6.97 12.58 -11.98
N VAL A 421 7.33 13.42 -12.95
CA VAL A 421 6.57 13.60 -14.19
C VAL A 421 6.56 12.31 -15.02
N LEU A 422 7.72 11.64 -15.16
CA LEU A 422 7.82 10.35 -15.84
C LEU A 422 6.94 9.30 -15.18
N PHE A 423 6.97 9.21 -13.84
CA PHE A 423 6.07 8.33 -13.10
C PHE A 423 4.62 8.66 -13.36
N THR A 424 4.23 9.94 -13.34
CA THR A 424 2.82 10.34 -13.54
C THR A 424 2.32 10.01 -14.94
N VAL A 425 3.06 10.43 -15.96
CA VAL A 425 2.66 10.22 -17.37
C VAL A 425 2.69 8.73 -17.70
N GLY A 426 3.75 8.03 -17.29
CA GLY A 426 3.87 6.58 -17.48
C GLY A 426 2.79 5.81 -16.73
N GLY A 427 2.56 6.12 -15.45
CA GLY A 427 1.57 5.42 -14.63
C GLY A 427 0.14 5.70 -15.06
N LEU A 428 -0.21 6.95 -15.41
CA LEU A 428 -1.52 7.24 -15.99
C LEU A 428 -1.72 6.50 -17.29
N GLY A 429 -0.73 6.50 -18.18
CA GLY A 429 -1.00 5.87 -19.44
C GLY A 429 -0.92 4.33 -19.40
N LEU A 430 -0.21 3.73 -18.43
CA LEU A 430 -0.39 2.30 -18.09
C LEU A 430 -1.81 2.02 -17.57
N LEU A 431 -2.38 2.92 -16.75
CA LEU A 431 -3.76 2.80 -16.25
C LEU A 431 -4.79 2.83 -17.39
N PHE A 432 -4.56 3.65 -18.42
CA PHE A 432 -5.42 3.75 -19.60
C PHE A 432 -5.09 2.72 -20.69
N GLY A 433 -4.02 1.93 -20.51
CA GLY A 433 -3.68 0.81 -21.39
C GLY A 433 -3.22 1.19 -22.80
N PHE A 434 -2.48 2.29 -22.96
CA PHE A 434 -2.03 2.78 -24.28
C PHE A 434 -1.16 1.81 -25.07
#